data_AF-A0A9X9Q5J4-F1
#
_entry.id   AF-A0A9X9Q5J4-F1
#
_cell.length_a   1.000
_cell.length_b   1.000
_cell.length_c   1.000
_cell.angle_alpha   90.00
_cell.angle_beta   90.00
_cell.angle_gamma   90.00
#
_symmetry.space_group_name_H-M   'P 1'
#
loop_
_entity.id
_entity.type
_entity.pdbx_description
1 polymer ?
#
loop_
_entity_poly.entity_id
_entity_poly.type
_entity_poly.pdbx_seq_one_letter_code
_entity_poly.pdbx_strand_id
1 'polypeptide(L)'
;MNRDVAMWFSKRLPTFVNVPKDHPHIEVVRIDGTMDSPPCLKVTHKTFGTQNSNASMIYCRLSMPVECHSSFSHSPCLDSEAFQKSVKRSNCYMVWGGDIVATSQRSSRSNVDLEIGCLVDLAMGMLSFSANGRELGTCYQVEPNTKVFPAVFLQPTSTSLFQFELGKLKNAMPLSAAIFKSEEKNPVPQCPPRLDVQTIQPVLWSRMPSSFLKVETERVSERHGWAVQCLEPLQMMALHIPEENRCVDILELCEQEDLMQFHYHTLRLYSAVCALGNSRVAYALCGHVDLSQLFYTIDNKYLPGLLRSGFYDLLISIHLANAKERKLMMKNEYIIPITSATRKIRLYPDESKRHGLPGVGLRTCLKPGFRFSTPCFVVTSEEHQKQSPEIPLEILKTKALSMLTEAVWHSGAHIRD
;
A
#
# COMPACT_ATOMS: atom_id res chain seq x y z
N MET A 1 -13.05 15.44 26.24
CA MET A 1 -12.89 14.78 24.93
C MET A 1 -14.07 13.87 24.71
N ASN A 2 -14.63 13.79 23.50
CA ASN A 2 -15.76 12.90 23.18
C ASN A 2 -15.32 11.56 22.58
N ARG A 3 -14.01 11.36 22.45
CA ARG A 3 -13.39 10.17 21.88
C ARG A 3 -12.36 9.61 22.83
N ASP A 4 -12.21 8.29 22.80
CA ASP A 4 -11.11 7.65 23.51
C ASP A 4 -9.79 8.03 22.85
N VAL A 5 -8.79 8.30 23.69
CA VAL A 5 -7.45 8.65 23.22
C VAL A 5 -6.84 7.44 22.52
N ALA A 6 -6.34 7.63 21.31
CA ALA A 6 -5.65 6.58 20.59
C ALA A 6 -4.35 6.24 21.32
N MET A 7 -4.26 4.99 21.79
CA MET A 7 -3.07 4.48 22.47
C MET A 7 -2.08 3.93 21.45
N TRP A 8 -0.80 4.05 21.75
CA TRP A 8 0.30 3.52 20.95
C TRP A 8 1.13 2.56 21.80
N PHE A 9 1.62 1.48 21.17
CA PHE A 9 2.45 0.51 21.86
C PHE A 9 3.71 0.19 21.05
N SER A 10 4.73 -0.28 21.76
CA SER A 10 5.99 -0.73 21.16
C SER A 10 5.84 -2.15 20.62
N LYS A 11 5.76 -2.26 19.30
CA LYS A 11 5.70 -3.53 18.58
C LYS A 11 7.10 -4.12 18.47
N ARG A 12 7.30 -5.26 19.14
CA ARG A 12 8.55 -6.05 19.11
C ARG A 12 8.57 -7.02 17.93
N LEU A 13 8.38 -6.47 16.73
CA LEU A 13 8.51 -7.19 15.47
C LEU A 13 9.55 -6.45 14.61
N PRO A 14 10.79 -6.97 14.52
CA PRO A 14 11.84 -6.30 13.78
C PRO A 14 11.45 -6.10 12.32
N THR A 15 11.53 -4.86 11.83
CA THR A 15 11.18 -4.52 10.44
C THR A 15 12.29 -3.68 9.84
N PHE A 16 12.51 -3.84 8.55
CA PHE A 16 13.48 -3.04 7.81
C PHE A 16 12.96 -1.63 7.57
N VAL A 17 13.81 -0.63 7.81
CA VAL A 17 13.56 0.79 7.55
C VAL A 17 14.76 1.38 6.83
N ASN A 18 14.55 2.40 5.99
CA ASN A 18 15.65 3.11 5.35
C ASN A 18 16.60 3.66 6.42
N VAL A 19 17.92 3.55 6.19
CA VAL A 19 18.92 4.08 7.13
C VAL A 19 18.77 5.62 7.20
N PRO A 20 18.44 6.18 8.38
CA PRO A 20 18.34 7.64 8.53
C PRO A 20 19.69 8.32 8.28
N LYS A 21 19.69 9.55 7.75
CA LYS A 21 20.93 10.30 7.49
C LYS A 21 21.75 10.55 8.77
N ASP A 22 21.03 10.76 9.87
CA ASP A 22 21.52 10.98 11.22
C ASP A 22 21.71 9.69 12.03
N HIS A 23 21.68 8.51 11.39
CA HIS A 23 21.90 7.25 12.09
C HIS A 23 23.24 7.25 12.84
N PRO A 24 23.27 6.80 14.12
CA PRO A 24 24.43 6.99 15.01
C PRO A 24 25.67 6.20 14.59
N HIS A 25 25.48 5.01 14.00
CA HIS A 25 26.56 4.06 13.76
C HIS A 25 26.80 3.73 12.29
N ILE A 26 25.83 3.99 11.42
CA ILE A 26 25.82 3.49 10.03
C ILE A 26 25.68 4.70 9.12
N GLU A 27 26.45 4.72 8.05
CA GLU A 27 26.31 5.67 6.96
C GLU A 27 26.19 4.91 5.64
N VAL A 28 25.38 5.45 4.75
CA VAL A 28 25.21 4.93 3.40
C VAL A 28 25.56 6.04 2.43
N VAL A 29 26.54 5.79 1.57
CA VAL A 29 27.01 6.72 0.55
C VAL A 29 26.73 6.11 -0.82
N ARG A 30 26.03 6.86 -1.67
CA ARG A 30 25.85 6.52 -3.08
C ARG A 30 27.06 7.01 -3.85
N ILE A 31 27.64 6.12 -4.65
CA ILE A 31 28.78 6.42 -5.52
C ILE A 31 28.31 6.20 -6.96
N ASP A 32 28.46 7.24 -7.77
CA ASP A 32 28.09 7.19 -9.18
C ASP A 32 29.06 6.30 -9.97
N GLY A 33 28.54 5.71 -11.05
CA GLY A 33 29.35 4.89 -11.95
C GLY A 33 30.35 5.74 -12.72
N THR A 34 31.55 5.20 -12.92
CA THR A 34 32.58 5.77 -13.80
C THR A 34 32.81 4.82 -14.99
N MET A 35 33.76 5.14 -15.88
CA MET A 35 34.14 4.23 -16.96
C MET A 35 34.71 2.90 -16.44
N ASP A 36 35.34 2.92 -15.27
CA ASP A 36 36.07 1.78 -14.71
C ASP A 36 35.32 1.09 -13.55
N SER A 37 34.30 1.74 -12.98
CA SER A 37 33.57 1.23 -11.81
C SER A 37 32.04 1.34 -11.96
N PRO A 38 31.26 0.29 -11.66
CA PRO A 38 29.81 0.38 -11.66
C PRO A 38 29.31 1.30 -10.52
N PRO A 39 28.08 1.83 -10.61
CA PRO A 39 27.49 2.57 -9.52
C PRO A 39 27.22 1.65 -8.32
N CYS A 40 27.33 2.19 -7.11
CA CYS A 40 27.22 1.37 -5.91
C CYS A 40 26.67 2.13 -4.69
N LEU A 41 26.24 1.36 -3.67
CA LEU A 41 25.86 1.87 -2.36
C LEU A 41 26.86 1.34 -1.33
N LYS A 42 27.73 2.23 -0.85
CA LYS A 42 28.75 1.91 0.15
C LYS A 42 28.20 2.11 1.56
N VAL A 43 28.39 1.11 2.41
CA VAL A 43 27.97 1.14 3.82
C VAL A 43 29.20 1.21 4.71
N THR A 44 29.26 2.22 5.58
CA THR A 44 30.35 2.44 6.53
C THR A 44 29.85 2.48 7.98
N HIS A 45 30.74 2.16 8.91
CA HIS A 45 30.48 2.23 10.34
C HIS A 45 31.14 3.46 10.96
N LYS A 46 30.36 4.50 11.27
CA LYS A 46 30.84 5.83 11.69
C LYS A 46 31.65 5.80 12.98
N THR A 47 31.26 4.97 13.94
CA THR A 47 31.85 4.98 15.30
C THR A 47 32.77 3.81 15.56
N PHE A 48 33.20 3.06 14.53
CA PHE A 48 34.03 1.88 14.73
C PHE A 48 35.37 2.26 15.40
N GLY A 49 35.79 1.52 16.43
CA GLY A 49 37.02 1.83 17.18
C GLY A 49 36.93 3.01 18.15
N THR A 50 35.76 3.65 18.29
CA THR A 50 35.51 4.69 19.30
C THR A 50 34.86 4.10 20.56
N GLN A 51 34.82 4.88 21.64
CA GLN A 51 34.12 4.49 22.89
C GLN A 51 32.62 4.25 22.68
N ASN A 52 32.01 4.88 21.68
CA ASN A 52 30.59 4.73 21.33
C ASN A 52 30.38 3.71 20.19
N SER A 53 31.32 2.79 19.99
CA SER A 53 31.18 1.73 18.98
C SER A 53 30.15 0.69 19.42
N ASN A 54 29.34 0.23 18.46
CA ASN A 54 28.47 -0.93 18.63
C ASN A 54 28.96 -2.04 17.69
N ALA A 55 29.36 -3.18 18.25
CA ALA A 55 29.86 -4.33 17.50
C ALA A 55 28.81 -5.43 17.30
N SER A 56 27.52 -5.12 17.50
CA SER A 56 26.42 -6.04 17.23
C SER A 56 26.29 -6.35 15.73
N MET A 57 25.64 -7.47 15.41
CA MET A 57 25.35 -7.82 14.02
C MET A 57 24.50 -6.75 13.35
N ILE A 58 24.88 -6.39 12.13
CA ILE A 58 24.16 -5.47 11.26
C ILE A 58 23.46 -6.26 10.17
N TYR A 59 22.18 -5.97 9.98
CA TYR A 59 21.34 -6.58 8.97
C TYR A 59 20.94 -5.51 7.95
N CYS A 60 21.53 -5.57 6.77
CA CYS A 60 21.24 -4.63 5.69
C CYS A 60 20.55 -5.33 4.51
N ARG A 61 19.60 -4.64 3.87
CA ARG A 61 19.02 -5.05 2.58
C ARG A 61 18.81 -3.86 1.65
N LEU A 62 18.63 -4.11 0.36
CA LEU A 62 18.14 -3.09 -0.57
C LEU A 62 16.64 -2.85 -0.36
N SER A 63 16.18 -1.62 -0.58
CA SER A 63 14.78 -1.19 -0.37
C SER A 63 13.78 -1.78 -1.35
N MET A 64 14.24 -2.25 -2.51
CA MET A 64 13.40 -2.75 -3.60
C MET A 64 13.63 -4.25 -3.83
N PRO A 65 12.56 -5.05 -4.00
CA PRO A 65 12.69 -6.47 -4.32
C PRO A 65 12.91 -6.71 -5.82
N VAL A 66 13.37 -7.91 -6.13
CA VAL A 66 13.29 -8.52 -7.45
C VAL A 66 12.09 -9.45 -7.48
N GLU A 67 11.19 -9.27 -8.46
CA GLU A 67 9.99 -10.09 -8.64
C GLU A 67 10.28 -11.24 -9.62
N CYS A 68 10.15 -12.48 -9.14
CA CYS A 68 10.18 -13.66 -10.01
C CYS A 68 8.90 -13.73 -10.87
N HIS A 69 9.00 -14.33 -12.07
CA HIS A 69 7.82 -14.48 -12.93
C HIS A 69 6.69 -15.26 -12.24
N SER A 70 5.44 -14.94 -12.60
CA SER A 70 4.24 -15.58 -12.03
C SER A 70 4.14 -17.06 -12.37
N SER A 71 4.80 -17.48 -13.44
CA SER A 71 4.94 -18.87 -13.87
C SER A 71 6.35 -19.10 -14.38
N PHE A 72 6.91 -20.25 -14.05
CA PHE A 72 8.20 -20.67 -14.56
C PHE A 72 8.05 -21.53 -15.80
N SER A 73 8.95 -21.33 -16.75
CA SER A 73 9.11 -22.18 -17.91
C SER A 73 9.80 -23.48 -17.49
N HIS A 74 9.06 -24.37 -16.82
CA HIS A 74 9.52 -25.73 -16.62
C HIS A 74 9.50 -26.48 -17.96
N SER A 75 10.59 -27.14 -18.33
CA SER A 75 10.53 -28.22 -19.31
C SER A 75 9.53 -29.28 -18.81
N PRO A 76 8.59 -29.77 -19.63
CA PRO A 76 7.62 -30.78 -19.21
C PRO A 76 8.36 -32.09 -18.95
N CYS A 77 8.82 -32.30 -17.72
CA CYS A 77 9.22 -33.61 -17.27
C CYS A 77 7.91 -34.34 -16.95
N LEU A 78 7.58 -35.32 -17.80
CA LEU A 78 6.48 -36.28 -17.72
C LEU A 78 5.70 -36.23 -16.39
N ASP A 79 4.46 -35.76 -16.46
CA ASP A 79 3.45 -35.99 -15.42
C ASP A 79 3.21 -37.50 -15.32
N SER A 80 4.08 -38.18 -14.57
CA SER A 80 3.77 -39.46 -13.96
C SER A 80 3.36 -39.18 -12.52
N GLU A 81 2.15 -39.62 -12.16
CA GLU A 81 1.49 -39.53 -10.85
C GLU A 81 2.28 -40.18 -9.69
N ALA A 82 3.57 -40.52 -9.87
CA ALA A 82 4.38 -41.26 -8.91
C ALA A 82 5.34 -40.41 -8.07
N PHE A 83 5.54 -39.11 -8.36
CA PHE A 83 6.40 -38.25 -7.55
C PHE A 83 5.75 -36.92 -7.20
N GLN A 84 5.34 -36.78 -5.94
CA GLN A 84 4.96 -35.50 -5.35
C GLN A 84 6.16 -34.56 -5.39
N LYS A 85 6.03 -33.43 -6.08
CA LYS A 85 7.09 -32.42 -6.21
C LYS A 85 7.55 -31.99 -4.82
N SER A 86 8.84 -32.15 -4.52
CA SER A 86 9.43 -31.65 -3.28
C SER A 86 9.68 -30.15 -3.43
N VAL A 87 9.02 -29.35 -2.57
CA VAL A 87 9.14 -27.89 -2.58
C VAL A 87 9.81 -27.45 -1.28
N LYS A 88 10.95 -26.77 -1.39
CA LYS A 88 11.68 -26.24 -0.23
C LYS A 88 11.42 -24.74 -0.09
N ARG A 89 10.63 -24.38 0.92
CA ARG A 89 10.36 -22.97 1.28
C ARG A 89 11.37 -22.50 2.32
N SER A 90 11.99 -21.36 2.08
CA SER A 90 12.89 -20.70 3.02
C SER A 90 12.64 -19.20 2.99
N ASN A 91 12.85 -18.53 4.12
CA ASN A 91 12.81 -17.07 4.19
C ASN A 91 14.15 -16.44 3.79
N CYS A 92 15.26 -17.18 3.96
CA CYS A 92 16.61 -16.71 3.66
C CYS A 92 17.30 -17.67 2.69
N TYR A 93 17.89 -17.09 1.65
CA TYR A 93 18.70 -17.77 0.65
C TYR A 93 20.09 -17.13 0.67
N MET A 94 20.98 -17.63 1.52
CA MET A 94 22.26 -16.99 1.85
C MET A 94 23.39 -17.99 1.88
N VAL A 95 24.57 -17.54 1.47
CA VAL A 95 25.82 -18.31 1.52
C VAL A 95 26.69 -17.84 2.68
N TRP A 96 27.41 -18.78 3.29
CA TRP A 96 28.39 -18.42 4.32
C TRP A 96 29.71 -18.02 3.67
N GLY A 97 30.10 -16.75 3.84
CA GLY A 97 31.36 -16.23 3.30
C GLY A 97 32.63 -16.88 3.86
N GLY A 98 32.55 -17.52 5.04
CA GLY A 98 33.70 -18.13 5.71
C GLY A 98 34.26 -19.35 4.97
N ASP A 99 33.41 -20.18 4.38
CA ASP A 99 33.84 -21.38 3.61
C ASP A 99 34.67 -21.00 2.37
N ILE A 100 34.39 -19.84 1.79
CA ILE A 100 35.09 -19.32 0.60
C ILE A 100 36.55 -18.98 0.96
N VAL A 101 36.76 -18.36 2.13
CA VAL A 101 38.09 -17.99 2.63
C VAL A 101 38.86 -19.21 3.14
N ALA A 102 38.17 -20.19 3.73
CA ALA A 102 38.78 -21.41 4.27
C ALA A 102 39.29 -22.39 3.20
N THR A 103 38.63 -22.44 2.03
CA THR A 103 38.99 -23.36 0.94
C THR A 103 40.22 -22.88 0.15
N SER A 104 40.52 -21.58 0.18
CA SER A 104 41.82 -21.06 -0.24
C SER A 104 42.91 -21.47 0.75
N GLN A 105 43.73 -22.46 0.38
CA GLN A 105 44.87 -22.99 1.15
C GLN A 105 46.01 -21.98 1.41
N ARG A 106 45.71 -20.81 1.95
CA ARG A 106 46.69 -19.88 2.52
C ARG A 106 46.25 -19.54 3.94
N SER A 107 46.87 -20.21 4.90
CA SER A 107 46.83 -19.94 6.34
C SER A 107 47.55 -18.63 6.73
N SER A 108 47.55 -17.65 5.83
CA SER A 108 47.99 -16.28 6.09
C SER A 108 46.77 -15.41 5.92
N ARG A 109 46.48 -14.54 6.90
CA ARG A 109 45.40 -13.54 6.83
C ARG A 109 45.65 -12.67 5.61
N SER A 110 45.11 -13.05 4.46
CA SER A 110 45.25 -12.31 3.23
C SER A 110 44.26 -11.16 3.28
N ASN A 111 44.74 -9.92 3.27
CA ASN A 111 43.95 -8.71 3.04
C ASN A 111 43.50 -8.66 1.57
N VAL A 112 42.78 -9.69 1.12
CA VAL A 112 42.23 -9.77 -0.23
C VAL A 112 40.74 -9.50 -0.09
N ASP A 113 40.27 -8.51 -0.85
CA ASP A 113 38.85 -8.16 -0.89
C ASP A 113 38.04 -9.36 -1.39
N LEU A 114 36.91 -9.63 -0.72
CA LEU A 114 36.01 -10.72 -1.05
C LEU A 114 34.83 -10.17 -1.84
N GLU A 115 34.76 -10.53 -3.12
CA GLU A 115 33.65 -10.20 -4.00
C GLU A 115 32.67 -11.39 -4.06
N ILE A 116 31.42 -11.16 -3.70
CA ILE A 116 30.34 -12.15 -3.78
C ILE A 116 29.36 -11.71 -4.86
N GLY A 117 29.29 -12.47 -5.95
CA GLY A 117 28.31 -12.29 -7.01
C GLY A 117 27.06 -13.14 -6.77
N CYS A 118 25.91 -12.64 -7.19
CA CYS A 118 24.64 -13.36 -7.18
C CYS A 118 24.01 -13.30 -8.58
N LEU A 119 23.52 -14.44 -9.06
CA LEU A 119 22.79 -14.54 -10.32
C LEU A 119 21.39 -15.09 -10.03
N VAL A 120 20.38 -14.41 -10.58
CA VAL A 120 18.98 -14.73 -10.40
C VAL A 120 18.35 -15.00 -11.77
N ASP A 121 17.88 -16.22 -11.99
CA ASP A 121 17.06 -16.57 -13.15
C ASP A 121 15.58 -16.37 -12.79
N LEU A 122 14.96 -15.34 -13.36
CA LEU A 122 13.55 -14.99 -13.11
C LEU A 122 12.55 -15.94 -13.77
N ALA A 123 12.96 -16.64 -14.83
CA ALA A 123 12.11 -17.57 -15.57
C ALA A 123 12.12 -18.97 -14.98
N MET A 124 13.21 -19.37 -14.31
CA MET A 124 13.33 -20.66 -13.61
C MET A 124 13.19 -20.55 -12.09
N GLY A 125 13.32 -19.34 -11.53
CA GLY A 125 13.34 -19.11 -10.08
C GLY A 125 14.60 -19.65 -9.40
N MET A 126 15.75 -19.61 -10.09
CA MET A 126 17.01 -20.16 -9.58
C MET A 126 17.95 -19.05 -9.11
N LEU A 127 18.47 -19.21 -7.90
CA LEU A 127 19.48 -18.33 -7.31
C LEU A 127 20.82 -19.09 -7.24
N SER A 128 21.85 -18.56 -7.87
CA SER A 128 23.21 -19.08 -7.76
C SER A 128 24.17 -17.99 -7.28
N PHE A 129 25.24 -18.42 -6.62
CA PHE A 129 26.23 -17.54 -6.03
C PHE A 129 27.59 -17.78 -6.66
N SER A 130 28.41 -16.74 -6.70
CA SER A 130 29.81 -16.81 -7.13
C SER A 130 30.68 -16.01 -6.16
N ALA A 131 31.94 -16.37 -6.06
CA ALA A 131 32.91 -15.67 -5.23
C ALA A 131 34.22 -15.45 -6.00
N ASN A 132 34.68 -14.20 -6.07
CA ASN A 132 35.87 -13.79 -6.83
C ASN A 132 35.88 -14.39 -8.27
N GLY A 133 34.71 -14.36 -8.92
CA GLY A 133 34.50 -14.88 -10.28
C GLY A 133 34.34 -16.40 -10.41
N ARG A 134 34.37 -17.17 -9.31
CA ARG A 134 34.15 -18.63 -9.32
C ARG A 134 32.76 -18.97 -8.82
N GLU A 135 31.99 -19.77 -9.56
CA GLU A 135 30.67 -20.22 -9.13
C GLU A 135 30.75 -21.12 -7.89
N LEU A 136 29.85 -20.88 -6.93
CA LEU A 136 29.65 -21.72 -5.76
C LEU A 136 28.65 -22.82 -6.09
N GLY A 137 28.85 -24.03 -5.56
CA GLY A 137 27.95 -25.17 -5.79
C GLY A 137 26.57 -25.04 -5.13
N THR A 138 26.34 -23.99 -4.33
CA THR A 138 25.07 -23.74 -3.65
C THR A 138 24.11 -22.98 -4.56
N CYS A 139 23.02 -23.65 -4.95
CA CYS A 139 21.91 -23.05 -5.68
C CYS A 139 20.60 -23.19 -4.87
N TYR A 140 19.71 -22.20 -4.98
CA TYR A 140 18.40 -22.23 -4.33
C TYR A 140 17.29 -22.06 -5.35
N GLN A 141 16.22 -22.84 -5.18
CA GLN A 141 14.99 -22.68 -5.93
C GLN A 141 13.99 -21.86 -5.12
N VAL A 142 13.44 -20.83 -5.76
CA VAL A 142 12.42 -19.94 -5.23
C VAL A 142 11.07 -20.30 -5.87
N GLU A 143 9.95 -20.00 -5.23
CA GLU A 143 8.62 -20.19 -5.82
C GLU A 143 8.28 -19.09 -6.84
N PRO A 144 7.42 -19.37 -7.84
CA PRO A 144 6.88 -18.34 -8.73
C PRO A 144 6.20 -17.21 -7.95
N ASN A 145 6.19 -16.00 -8.52
CA ASN A 145 5.57 -14.82 -7.91
C ASN A 145 6.17 -14.42 -6.53
N THR A 146 7.39 -14.86 -6.23
CA THR A 146 8.10 -14.48 -5.00
C THR A 146 8.89 -13.19 -5.20
N LYS A 147 8.90 -12.34 -4.16
CA LYS A 147 9.73 -11.14 -4.08
C LYS A 147 10.98 -11.43 -3.25
N VAL A 148 12.16 -11.26 -3.84
CA VAL A 148 13.44 -11.51 -3.16
C VAL A 148 14.18 -10.18 -2.96
N PHE A 149 14.64 -9.93 -1.74
CA PHE A 149 15.41 -8.74 -1.39
C PHE A 149 16.90 -9.09 -1.29
N PRO A 150 17.79 -8.40 -2.03
CA PRO A 150 19.23 -8.53 -1.82
C PRO A 150 19.61 -8.02 -0.42
N ALA A 151 20.25 -8.88 0.38
CA ALA A 151 20.57 -8.61 1.77
C ALA A 151 21.97 -9.13 2.15
N VAL A 152 22.63 -8.41 3.07
CA VAL A 152 23.95 -8.74 3.61
C VAL A 152 23.89 -8.61 5.13
N PHE A 153 24.26 -9.69 5.82
CA PHE A 153 24.31 -9.75 7.28
C PHE A 153 25.77 -9.93 7.71
N LEU A 154 26.26 -9.05 8.57
CA LEU A 154 27.67 -9.08 8.98
C LEU A 154 27.86 -8.53 10.40
N GLN A 155 29.00 -8.88 10.99
CA GLN A 155 29.47 -8.25 12.21
C GLN A 155 30.53 -7.19 11.86
N PRO A 156 30.44 -5.96 12.38
CA PRO A 156 31.42 -4.91 12.11
C PRO A 156 32.84 -5.31 12.52
N THR A 157 33.79 -5.22 11.60
CA THR A 157 35.22 -5.49 11.83
C THR A 157 36.14 -4.34 11.43
N SER A 158 35.62 -3.36 10.68
CA SER A 158 36.34 -2.16 10.26
C SER A 158 35.36 -0.99 10.04
N THR A 159 35.87 0.19 9.68
CA THR A 159 35.05 1.35 9.30
C THR A 159 34.35 1.17 7.96
N SER A 160 34.94 0.43 7.02
CA SER A 160 34.34 0.13 5.71
C SER A 160 33.73 -1.26 5.77
N LEU A 161 32.40 -1.36 5.79
CA LEU A 161 31.72 -2.63 6.01
C LEU A 161 31.60 -3.43 4.72
N PHE A 162 30.87 -2.89 3.73
CA PHE A 162 30.66 -3.52 2.43
C PHE A 162 30.10 -2.52 1.43
N GLN A 163 30.01 -2.94 0.16
CA GLN A 163 29.50 -2.14 -0.94
C GLN A 163 28.53 -2.99 -1.77
N PHE A 164 27.31 -2.49 -1.99
CA PHE A 164 26.41 -3.08 -2.99
C PHE A 164 26.80 -2.54 -4.37
N GLU A 165 27.44 -3.37 -5.18
CA GLU A 165 27.80 -3.02 -6.56
C GLU A 165 26.70 -3.43 -7.53
N LEU A 166 26.18 -2.47 -8.27
CA LEU A 166 25.15 -2.70 -9.29
C LEU A 166 25.84 -2.91 -10.63
N GLY A 167 26.66 -3.95 -10.71
CA GLY A 167 27.42 -4.29 -11.91
C GLY A 167 26.62 -5.08 -12.95
N LYS A 168 27.26 -5.33 -14.09
CA LYS A 168 26.77 -6.26 -15.10
C LYS A 168 27.71 -7.48 -15.18
N LEU A 169 27.14 -8.67 -15.03
CA LEU A 169 27.84 -9.92 -15.33
C LEU A 169 27.78 -10.24 -16.82
N LYS A 170 28.75 -11.01 -17.32
CA LYS A 170 28.78 -11.44 -18.73
C LYS A 170 27.50 -12.20 -19.08
N ASN A 171 26.80 -11.78 -20.13
CA ASN A 171 25.52 -12.34 -20.60
C ASN A 171 24.32 -12.19 -19.63
N ALA A 172 24.41 -11.38 -18.58
CA ALA A 172 23.29 -11.07 -17.70
C ALA A 172 22.87 -9.60 -17.80
N MET A 173 21.61 -9.32 -17.47
CA MET A 173 21.11 -7.95 -17.29
C MET A 173 21.49 -7.43 -15.88
N PRO A 174 21.76 -6.12 -15.72
CA PRO A 174 22.04 -5.56 -14.40
C PRO A 174 20.79 -5.62 -13.50
N LEU A 175 21.01 -5.59 -12.19
CA LEU A 175 19.93 -5.63 -11.20
C LEU A 175 18.91 -4.49 -11.39
N SER A 176 19.35 -3.33 -11.87
CA SER A 176 18.48 -2.18 -12.16
C SER A 176 17.40 -2.49 -13.19
N ALA A 177 17.70 -3.33 -14.20
CA ALA A 177 16.72 -3.71 -15.22
C ALA A 177 15.63 -4.64 -14.66
N ALA A 178 15.96 -5.45 -13.64
CA ALA A 178 14.99 -6.33 -12.99
C ALA A 178 14.10 -5.61 -11.98
N ILE A 179 14.62 -4.57 -11.30
CA ILE A 179 13.88 -3.82 -10.27
C ILE A 179 12.97 -2.74 -10.90
N PHE A 180 13.43 -2.05 -11.93
CA PHE A 180 12.73 -0.90 -12.50
C PHE A 180 12.13 -1.22 -13.87
N LYS A 181 10.79 -1.27 -13.95
CA LYS A 181 10.07 -1.52 -15.21
C LYS A 181 10.41 -0.53 -16.33
N SER A 182 10.80 0.70 -16.00
CA SER A 182 11.25 1.69 -16.99
C SER A 182 12.60 1.34 -17.64
N GLU A 183 13.46 0.62 -16.91
CA GLU A 183 14.82 0.25 -17.32
C GLU A 183 14.95 -1.22 -17.74
N GLU A 184 13.83 -1.94 -17.90
CA GLU A 184 13.80 -3.39 -18.19
C GLU A 184 14.64 -3.76 -19.43
N LYS A 185 14.66 -2.90 -20.44
CA LYS A 185 15.42 -3.08 -21.68
C LYS A 185 16.80 -2.44 -21.66
N ASN A 186 17.18 -1.76 -20.58
CA ASN A 186 18.45 -1.05 -20.50
C ASN A 186 19.59 -1.99 -20.06
N PRO A 187 20.60 -2.24 -20.92
CA PRO A 187 21.73 -3.08 -20.55
C PRO A 187 22.78 -2.36 -19.69
N VAL A 188 22.66 -1.04 -19.51
CA VAL A 188 23.60 -0.23 -18.73
C VAL A 188 23.18 -0.22 -17.26
N PRO A 189 24.08 -0.55 -16.31
CA PRO A 189 23.76 -0.50 -14.89
C PRO A 189 23.45 0.93 -14.44
N GLN A 190 22.36 1.09 -13.70
CA GLN A 190 21.97 2.36 -13.08
C GLN A 190 21.73 2.17 -11.58
N CYS A 191 21.85 3.27 -10.83
CA CYS A 191 21.55 3.31 -9.40
C CYS A 191 20.54 4.41 -9.09
N PRO A 192 19.24 4.21 -9.40
CA PRO A 192 18.23 5.25 -9.22
C PRO A 192 18.13 5.70 -7.76
N PRO A 193 17.82 7.00 -7.50
CA PRO A 193 17.73 7.55 -6.14
C PRO A 193 16.74 6.84 -5.21
N ARG A 194 15.76 6.11 -5.80
CA ARG A 194 14.77 5.33 -5.07
C ARG A 194 15.34 4.06 -4.40
N LEU A 195 16.47 3.55 -4.92
CA LEU A 195 17.11 2.35 -4.38
C LEU A 195 17.99 2.75 -3.20
N ASP A 196 17.60 2.40 -1.99
CA ASP A 196 18.30 2.72 -0.75
C ASP A 196 18.67 1.46 0.02
N VAL A 197 19.52 1.61 1.04
CA VAL A 197 19.84 0.54 1.99
C VAL A 197 18.93 0.69 3.21
N GLN A 198 18.32 -0.42 3.60
CA GLN A 198 17.49 -0.56 4.80
C GLN A 198 18.24 -1.34 5.87
N THR A 199 18.04 -0.95 7.12
CA THR A 199 18.52 -1.67 8.31
C THR A 199 17.33 -2.16 9.15
N ILE A 200 17.53 -3.20 9.95
CA ILE A 200 16.49 -3.70 10.86
C ILE A 200 16.34 -2.77 12.06
N GLN A 201 15.12 -2.30 12.29
CA GLN A 201 14.72 -1.66 13.53
C GLN A 201 13.99 -2.69 14.42
N PRO A 202 14.48 -2.96 15.64
CA PRO A 202 13.94 -4.05 16.48
C PRO A 202 12.56 -3.73 17.09
N VAL A 203 12.26 -2.45 17.27
CA VAL A 203 11.02 -1.98 17.91
C VAL A 203 10.45 -0.81 17.12
N LEU A 204 9.17 -0.92 16.78
CA LEU A 204 8.42 0.13 16.07
C LEU A 204 7.19 0.52 16.87
N TRP A 205 6.68 1.72 16.59
CA TRP A 205 5.39 2.15 17.12
C TRP A 205 4.26 1.59 16.26
N SER A 206 3.21 1.10 16.92
CA SER A 206 1.98 0.66 16.27
C SER A 206 0.79 1.17 17.07
N ARG A 207 -0.28 1.48 16.36
CA ARG A 207 -1.48 2.05 16.96
C ARG A 207 -2.35 0.93 17.53
N MET A 208 -2.87 1.14 18.73
CA MET A 208 -3.85 0.24 19.33
C MET A 208 -5.21 0.41 18.63
N PRO A 209 -5.86 -0.68 18.18
CA PRO A 209 -7.23 -0.62 17.67
C PRO A 209 -8.18 -0.01 18.71
N SER A 210 -9.15 0.78 18.24
CA SER A 210 -10.14 1.43 19.11
C SER A 210 -11.15 0.44 19.69
N SER A 211 -11.32 -0.72 19.07
CA SER A 211 -12.22 -1.78 19.51
C SER A 211 -11.60 -3.14 19.19
N PHE A 212 -11.97 -4.15 19.96
CA PHE A 212 -11.50 -5.53 19.80
C PHE A 212 -12.69 -6.48 19.65
N LEU A 213 -12.45 -7.63 19.03
CA LEU A 213 -13.45 -8.69 18.97
C LEU A 213 -13.77 -9.16 20.38
N LYS A 214 -15.07 -9.22 20.71
CA LYS A 214 -15.55 -9.82 21.96
C LYS A 214 -15.59 -11.32 21.76
N VAL A 215 -14.76 -12.03 22.53
CA VAL A 215 -14.66 -13.48 22.50
C VAL A 215 -15.22 -14.02 23.81
N GLU A 216 -16.24 -14.85 23.71
CA GLU A 216 -16.86 -15.54 24.83
C GLU A 216 -16.37 -16.99 24.86
N THR A 217 -15.92 -17.44 26.04
CA THR A 217 -15.41 -18.79 26.24
C THR A 217 -16.17 -19.49 27.36
N GLU A 218 -16.77 -20.64 27.07
CA GLU A 218 -17.56 -21.41 28.03
C GLU A 218 -17.19 -22.89 27.99
N ARG A 219 -17.06 -23.54 29.16
CA ARG A 219 -16.89 -25.00 29.22
C ARG A 219 -18.27 -25.65 29.08
N VAL A 220 -18.53 -26.24 27.92
CA VAL A 220 -19.83 -26.83 27.60
C VAL A 220 -20.05 -28.14 28.37
N SER A 221 -19.08 -29.04 28.37
CA SER A 221 -19.08 -30.26 29.20
C SER A 221 -17.71 -30.93 29.19
N GLU A 222 -17.52 -31.99 29.99
CA GLU A 222 -16.27 -32.78 29.93
C GLU A 222 -16.08 -33.48 28.58
N ARG A 223 -17.16 -33.83 27.88
CA ARG A 223 -17.12 -34.48 26.56
C ARG A 223 -16.94 -33.49 25.41
N HIS A 224 -17.57 -32.31 25.49
CA HIS A 224 -17.54 -31.31 24.42
C HIS A 224 -16.45 -30.25 24.61
N GLY A 225 -15.80 -30.22 25.78
CA GLY A 225 -14.72 -29.28 26.07
C GLY A 225 -15.20 -27.84 26.17
N TRP A 226 -14.48 -26.94 25.49
CA TRP A 226 -14.71 -25.50 25.50
C TRP A 226 -15.36 -25.03 24.20
N ALA A 227 -16.38 -24.19 24.32
CA ALA A 227 -16.91 -23.39 23.22
C ALA A 227 -16.26 -22.01 23.23
N VAL A 228 -15.95 -21.51 22.03
CA VAL A 228 -15.46 -20.15 21.80
C VAL A 228 -16.39 -19.51 20.79
N GLN A 229 -16.98 -18.36 21.14
CA GLN A 229 -17.94 -17.66 20.30
C GLN A 229 -17.57 -16.18 20.12
N CYS A 230 -17.89 -15.63 18.96
CA CYS A 230 -17.75 -14.22 18.63
C CYS A 230 -18.97 -13.79 17.80
N LEU A 231 -19.79 -12.90 18.34
CA LEU A 231 -21.10 -12.54 17.76
C LEU A 231 -21.04 -11.27 16.90
N GLU A 232 -20.22 -10.30 17.30
CA GLU A 232 -20.12 -8.99 16.65
C GLU A 232 -18.93 -8.96 15.68
N PRO A 233 -19.16 -8.77 14.37
CA PRO A 233 -18.07 -8.60 13.42
C PRO A 233 -17.42 -7.23 13.58
N LEU A 234 -16.09 -7.18 13.42
CA LEU A 234 -15.32 -5.93 13.42
C LEU A 234 -14.56 -5.79 12.09
N GLN A 235 -14.65 -4.60 11.49
CA GLN A 235 -13.97 -4.27 10.25
C GLN A 235 -12.94 -3.16 10.49
N MET A 236 -11.79 -3.27 9.82
CA MET A 236 -10.76 -2.24 9.76
C MET A 236 -10.34 -2.01 8.32
N MET A 237 -9.86 -0.81 8.01
CA MET A 237 -9.32 -0.47 6.70
C MET A 237 -7.79 -0.42 6.80
N ALA A 238 -7.13 -1.24 5.99
CA ALA A 238 -5.67 -1.29 5.90
C ALA A 238 -5.20 -0.91 4.50
N LEU A 239 -4.08 -0.19 4.42
CA LEU A 239 -3.37 0.09 3.18
C LEU A 239 -2.29 -0.98 2.97
N HIS A 240 -2.22 -1.55 1.77
CA HIS A 240 -1.14 -2.43 1.34
C HIS A 240 -0.06 -1.61 0.61
N ILE A 241 1.20 -1.79 1.01
CA ILE A 241 2.38 -1.21 0.37
C ILE A 241 3.00 -2.32 -0.51
N PRO A 242 2.85 -2.28 -1.84
CA PRO A 242 3.23 -3.39 -2.71
C PRO A 242 4.73 -3.66 -2.76
N GLU A 243 5.54 -2.62 -2.62
CA GLU A 243 7.01 -2.69 -2.67
C GLU A 243 7.57 -3.50 -1.50
N GLU A 244 7.06 -3.26 -0.30
CA GLU A 244 7.49 -3.95 0.91
C GLU A 244 6.63 -5.18 1.23
N ASN A 245 5.57 -5.39 0.45
CA ASN A 245 4.55 -6.41 0.67
C ASN A 245 4.04 -6.45 2.12
N ARG A 246 3.68 -5.29 2.66
CA ARG A 246 3.16 -5.13 4.03
C ARG A 246 1.85 -4.34 4.06
N CYS A 247 1.10 -4.51 5.15
CA CYS A 247 -0.11 -3.74 5.41
C CYS A 247 0.07 -2.79 6.61
N VAL A 248 -0.59 -1.64 6.56
CA VAL A 248 -0.61 -0.59 7.58
C VAL A 248 -2.05 -0.21 7.84
N ASP A 249 -2.47 -0.01 9.09
CA ASP A 249 -3.80 0.52 9.38
C ASP A 249 -3.90 1.95 8.83
N ILE A 250 -4.99 2.30 8.15
CA ILE A 250 -5.19 3.66 7.63
C ILE A 250 -5.13 4.72 8.76
N LEU A 251 -5.45 4.32 9.99
CA LEU A 251 -5.39 5.20 11.15
C LEU A 251 -3.95 5.39 11.68
N GLU A 252 -3.00 4.54 11.32
CA GLU A 252 -1.57 4.72 11.67
C GLU A 252 -0.90 5.84 10.85
N LEU A 253 -1.52 6.25 9.73
CA LEU A 253 -1.01 7.33 8.88
C LEU A 253 -0.94 8.69 9.60
N CYS A 254 -1.63 8.87 10.73
CA CYS A 254 -1.53 10.13 11.47
C CYS A 254 -0.13 10.41 12.03
N GLU A 255 0.67 9.37 12.30
CA GLU A 255 2.07 9.48 12.73
C GLU A 255 3.07 9.28 11.57
N GLN A 256 2.58 8.94 10.38
CA GLN A 256 3.39 8.74 9.17
C GLN A 256 3.04 9.82 8.13
N GLU A 257 3.48 11.05 8.40
CA GLU A 257 3.11 12.23 7.60
C GLU A 257 3.46 12.08 6.11
N ASP A 258 4.65 11.56 5.79
CA ASP A 258 5.08 11.37 4.40
C ASP A 258 4.13 10.44 3.62
N LEU A 259 3.75 9.32 4.23
CA LEU A 259 2.82 8.36 3.63
C LEU A 259 1.39 8.92 3.57
N MET A 260 0.97 9.68 4.57
CA MET A 260 -0.33 10.35 4.58
C MET A 260 -0.42 11.38 3.45
N GLN A 261 0.61 12.21 3.27
CA GLN A 261 0.67 13.20 2.20
C GLN A 261 0.64 12.51 0.82
N PHE A 262 1.45 11.47 0.64
CA PHE A 262 1.46 10.69 -0.60
C PHE A 262 0.09 10.07 -0.92
N HIS A 263 -0.58 9.49 0.08
CA HIS A 263 -1.90 8.89 -0.10
C HIS A 263 -2.96 9.95 -0.39
N TYR A 264 -2.93 11.10 0.29
CA TYR A 264 -3.81 12.23 0.00
C TYR A 264 -3.67 12.72 -1.45
N HIS A 265 -2.44 12.86 -1.95
CA HIS A 265 -2.20 13.24 -3.34
C HIS A 265 -2.64 12.16 -4.33
N THR A 266 -2.56 10.88 -3.96
CA THR A 266 -3.15 9.78 -4.75
C THR A 266 -4.67 9.94 -4.87
N LEU A 267 -5.38 10.23 -3.77
CA LEU A 267 -6.82 10.49 -3.80
C LEU A 267 -7.18 11.71 -4.65
N ARG A 268 -6.36 12.77 -4.61
CA ARG A 268 -6.53 13.96 -5.47
C ARG A 268 -6.28 13.66 -6.94
N LEU A 269 -5.33 12.78 -7.25
CA LEU A 269 -5.10 12.34 -8.63
C LEU A 269 -6.33 11.59 -9.13
N TYR A 270 -6.89 10.68 -8.34
CA TYR A 270 -8.10 9.95 -8.68
C TYR A 270 -9.29 10.87 -8.94
N SER A 271 -9.51 11.89 -8.09
CA SER A 271 -10.58 12.86 -8.33
C SER A 271 -10.35 13.70 -9.60
N ALA A 272 -9.11 14.09 -9.88
CA ALA A 272 -8.76 14.83 -11.10
C ALA A 272 -8.95 14.01 -12.38
N VAL A 273 -8.61 12.72 -12.38
CA VAL A 273 -8.75 11.85 -13.56
C VAL A 273 -10.23 11.60 -13.91
N CYS A 274 -11.11 11.55 -12.90
CA CYS A 274 -12.55 11.38 -13.08
C CYS A 274 -13.32 12.69 -13.33
N ALA A 275 -12.63 13.83 -13.42
CA ALA A 275 -13.27 15.12 -13.60
C ALA A 275 -14.02 15.23 -14.95
N LEU A 276 -14.93 16.22 -15.04
CA LEU A 276 -15.62 16.63 -16.26
C LEU A 276 -16.42 15.50 -16.97
N GLY A 277 -17.01 14.60 -16.19
CA GLY A 277 -17.93 13.59 -16.71
C GLY A 277 -17.26 12.36 -17.32
N ASN A 278 -15.99 12.09 -16.99
CA ASN A 278 -15.29 10.88 -17.42
C ASN A 278 -15.78 9.62 -16.69
N SER A 279 -16.97 9.13 -17.10
CA SER A 279 -17.61 7.95 -16.48
C SER A 279 -16.83 6.66 -16.69
N ARG A 280 -16.08 6.52 -17.79
CA ARG A 280 -15.28 5.32 -18.07
C ARG A 280 -14.21 5.10 -17.01
N VAL A 281 -13.45 6.15 -16.67
CA VAL A 281 -12.43 6.03 -15.63
C VAL A 281 -13.06 5.94 -14.25
N ALA A 282 -14.22 6.57 -14.03
CA ALA A 282 -14.97 6.40 -12.79
C ALA A 282 -15.29 4.92 -12.50
N TYR A 283 -15.64 4.12 -13.51
CA TYR A 283 -15.78 2.66 -13.35
C TYR A 283 -14.47 1.97 -13.01
N ALA A 284 -13.37 2.30 -13.69
CA ALA A 284 -12.07 1.69 -13.40
C ALA A 284 -11.63 1.97 -11.95
N LEU A 285 -11.89 3.18 -11.45
CA LEU A 285 -11.59 3.54 -10.06
C LEU A 285 -12.45 2.79 -9.05
N CYS A 286 -13.70 2.43 -9.38
CA CYS A 286 -14.50 1.56 -8.53
C CYS A 286 -13.89 0.16 -8.36
N GLY A 287 -12.91 -0.25 -9.17
CA GLY A 287 -12.15 -1.49 -8.95
C GLY A 287 -10.96 -1.33 -8.00
N HIS A 288 -10.55 -0.09 -7.72
CA HIS A 288 -9.49 0.23 -6.77
C HIS A 288 -10.04 0.67 -5.40
N VAL A 289 -11.15 1.42 -5.42
CA VAL A 289 -11.82 1.93 -4.21
C VAL A 289 -13.30 1.55 -4.27
N ASP A 290 -13.68 0.66 -3.36
CA ASP A 290 -15.05 0.14 -3.29
C ASP A 290 -15.99 1.07 -2.50
N LEU A 291 -17.29 0.94 -2.76
CA LEU A 291 -18.33 1.66 -2.01
C LEU A 291 -18.28 1.38 -0.50
N SER A 292 -17.98 0.14 -0.11
CA SER A 292 -17.86 -0.25 1.31
C SER A 292 -16.74 0.51 2.02
N GLN A 293 -15.60 0.70 1.34
CA GLN A 293 -14.47 1.46 1.85
C GLN A 293 -14.85 2.95 1.99
N LEU A 294 -15.54 3.52 1.00
CA LEU A 294 -16.04 4.90 1.10
C LEU A 294 -17.01 5.07 2.29
N PHE A 295 -17.98 4.17 2.46
CA PHE A 295 -18.89 4.24 3.61
C PHE A 295 -18.18 4.04 4.95
N TYR A 296 -17.16 3.18 5.02
CA TYR A 296 -16.32 3.04 6.21
C TYR A 296 -15.63 4.37 6.58
N THR A 297 -15.07 5.08 5.59
CA THR A 297 -14.41 6.38 5.84
C THR A 297 -15.38 7.48 6.28
N ILE A 298 -16.64 7.42 5.84
CA ILE A 298 -17.71 8.34 6.28
C ILE A 298 -18.02 8.13 7.77
N ASP A 299 -18.19 6.86 8.17
CA ASP A 299 -18.57 6.49 9.53
C ASP A 299 -17.42 6.64 10.53
N ASN A 300 -16.17 6.47 10.07
CA ASN A 300 -15.00 6.53 10.94
C ASN A 300 -14.74 7.95 11.46
N LYS A 301 -14.75 8.12 12.79
CA LYS A 301 -14.52 9.41 13.45
C LYS A 301 -13.04 9.78 13.58
N TYR A 302 -12.15 8.78 13.62
CA TYR A 302 -10.71 8.92 13.90
C TYR A 302 -9.85 9.20 12.67
N LEU A 303 -10.44 9.20 11.48
CA LEU A 303 -9.69 9.40 10.24
C LEU A 303 -9.04 10.80 10.19
N PRO A 304 -7.75 10.91 9.81
CA PRO A 304 -7.07 12.20 9.67
C PRO A 304 -7.80 13.16 8.72
N GLY A 305 -7.75 14.46 9.01
CA GLY A 305 -8.50 15.48 8.27
C GLY A 305 -8.21 15.51 6.76
N LEU A 306 -6.94 15.35 6.36
CA LEU A 306 -6.53 15.30 4.95
C LEU A 306 -7.12 14.09 4.23
N LEU A 307 -7.08 12.92 4.86
CA LEU A 307 -7.67 11.71 4.27
C LEU A 307 -9.20 11.83 4.20
N ARG A 308 -9.82 12.37 5.24
CA ARG A 308 -11.28 12.60 5.28
C ARG A 308 -11.75 13.48 4.13
N SER A 309 -11.08 14.62 3.88
CA SER A 309 -11.43 15.49 2.76
C SER A 309 -11.18 14.80 1.42
N GLY A 310 -10.05 14.09 1.28
CA GLY A 310 -9.72 13.34 0.06
C GLY A 310 -10.78 12.29 -0.33
N PHE A 311 -11.25 11.47 0.63
CA PHE A 311 -12.28 10.47 0.35
C PHE A 311 -13.66 11.10 0.04
N TYR A 312 -14.01 12.21 0.68
CA TYR A 312 -15.26 12.92 0.36
C TYR A 312 -15.22 13.52 -1.05
N ASP A 313 -14.11 14.16 -1.42
CA ASP A 313 -13.92 14.69 -2.76
C ASP A 313 -13.93 13.58 -3.81
N LEU A 314 -13.33 12.42 -3.50
CA LEU A 314 -13.34 11.25 -4.37
C LEU A 314 -14.76 10.70 -4.58
N LEU A 315 -15.54 10.51 -3.51
CA LEU A 315 -16.93 10.06 -3.60
C LEU A 315 -17.77 11.01 -4.46
N ILE A 316 -17.63 12.32 -4.23
CA ILE A 316 -18.34 13.33 -5.01
C ILE A 316 -17.91 13.24 -6.49
N SER A 317 -16.61 13.15 -6.76
CA SER A 317 -16.07 13.14 -8.12
C SER A 317 -16.51 11.92 -8.93
N ILE A 318 -16.47 10.72 -8.34
CA ILE A 318 -16.84 9.47 -9.01
C ILE A 318 -18.37 9.38 -9.21
N HIS A 319 -19.14 9.55 -8.15
CA HIS A 319 -20.57 9.19 -8.16
C HIS A 319 -21.51 10.38 -8.42
N LEU A 320 -21.19 11.57 -7.91
CA LEU A 320 -22.17 12.66 -7.82
C LEU A 320 -21.90 13.84 -8.77
N ALA A 321 -20.65 14.08 -9.16
CA ALA A 321 -20.22 15.30 -9.86
C ALA A 321 -20.94 15.48 -11.20
N ASN A 322 -20.95 14.45 -12.04
CA ASN A 322 -21.64 14.46 -13.34
C ASN A 322 -23.15 14.72 -13.19
N ALA A 323 -23.81 14.04 -12.25
CA ALA A 323 -25.24 14.23 -11.98
C ALA A 323 -25.55 15.64 -11.44
N LYS A 324 -24.68 16.17 -10.58
CA LYS A 324 -24.76 17.54 -10.06
C LYS A 324 -24.64 18.56 -11.20
N GLU A 325 -23.65 18.40 -12.08
CA GLU A 325 -23.37 19.33 -13.17
C GLU A 325 -24.54 19.41 -14.17
N ARG A 326 -25.09 18.26 -14.58
CA ARG A 326 -26.28 18.19 -15.44
C ARG A 326 -27.48 18.91 -14.83
N LYS A 327 -27.71 18.76 -13.52
CA LYS A 327 -28.79 19.48 -12.82
C LYS A 327 -28.51 20.98 -12.71
N LEU A 328 -27.26 21.37 -12.55
CA LEU A 328 -26.87 22.77 -12.39
C LEU A 328 -26.98 23.53 -13.72
N MET A 329 -26.62 22.91 -14.84
CA MET A 329 -26.82 23.48 -16.19
C MET A 329 -28.30 23.83 -16.45
N MET A 330 -29.21 22.96 -16.00
CA MET A 330 -30.65 23.13 -16.18
C MET A 330 -31.33 23.86 -15.00
N LYS A 331 -30.57 24.47 -14.08
CA LYS A 331 -31.12 25.08 -12.86
C LYS A 331 -32.02 26.27 -13.18
N ASN A 332 -31.60 27.10 -14.13
CA ASN A 332 -32.25 28.36 -14.49
C ASN A 332 -33.36 28.18 -15.54
N GLU A 333 -33.62 26.95 -15.97
CA GLU A 333 -34.72 26.62 -16.88
C GLU A 333 -35.95 26.18 -16.08
N TYR A 334 -37.09 26.82 -16.38
CA TYR A 334 -38.38 26.60 -15.72
C TYR A 334 -39.39 26.09 -16.73
N ILE A 335 -39.33 24.79 -17.02
CA ILE A 335 -40.27 24.13 -17.93
C ILE A 335 -41.32 23.41 -17.09
N ILE A 336 -42.56 23.89 -17.15
CA ILE A 336 -43.67 23.42 -16.29
C ILE A 336 -44.77 22.82 -17.18
N PRO A 337 -45.06 21.51 -17.07
CA PRO A 337 -46.13 20.88 -17.85
C PRO A 337 -47.51 21.20 -17.27
N ILE A 338 -48.52 21.36 -18.13
CA ILE A 338 -49.91 21.61 -17.70
C ILE A 338 -50.52 20.28 -17.23
N THR A 339 -50.59 20.08 -15.91
CA THR A 339 -51.07 18.85 -15.27
C THR A 339 -51.99 19.18 -14.09
N SER A 340 -52.76 18.20 -13.61
CA SER A 340 -53.58 18.38 -12.40
C SER A 340 -52.73 18.69 -11.16
N ALA A 341 -51.47 18.23 -11.12
CA ALA A 341 -50.52 18.52 -10.06
C ALA A 341 -50.07 20.00 -10.08
N THR A 342 -49.83 20.61 -11.25
CA THR A 342 -49.47 22.03 -11.33
C THR A 342 -50.60 22.94 -10.89
N ARG A 343 -51.85 22.58 -11.20
CA ARG A 343 -53.03 23.34 -10.77
C ARG A 343 -53.18 23.44 -9.24
N LYS A 344 -52.61 22.49 -8.48
CA LYS A 344 -52.66 22.48 -7.01
C LYS A 344 -51.62 23.41 -6.36
N ILE A 345 -50.64 23.92 -7.11
CA ILE A 345 -49.59 24.79 -6.57
C ILE A 345 -50.15 26.20 -6.38
N ARG A 346 -50.08 26.72 -5.15
CA ARG A 346 -50.53 28.06 -4.74
C ARG A 346 -49.36 28.84 -4.14
N LEU A 347 -49.42 30.17 -4.21
CA LEU A 347 -48.39 31.06 -3.63
C LEU A 347 -48.32 30.94 -2.10
N TYR A 348 -49.48 30.77 -1.46
CA TYR A 348 -49.61 30.57 -0.02
C TYR A 348 -50.20 29.17 0.24
N PRO A 349 -49.66 28.41 1.21
CA PRO A 349 -50.22 27.11 1.59
C PRO A 349 -51.62 27.25 2.19
N ASP A 350 -51.82 28.28 3.02
CA ASP A 350 -53.05 28.53 3.77
C ASP A 350 -53.56 29.97 3.57
N GLU A 351 -54.77 30.26 4.06
CA GLU A 351 -55.39 31.58 4.03
C GLU A 351 -54.67 32.63 4.89
N SER A 352 -53.74 32.20 5.74
CA SER A 352 -52.93 33.06 6.62
C SER A 352 -51.97 34.01 5.87
N LYS A 353 -51.87 33.90 4.53
CA LYS A 353 -50.95 34.68 3.66
C LYS A 353 -49.48 34.64 4.10
N ARG A 354 -49.09 33.59 4.84
CA ARG A 354 -47.69 33.35 5.21
C ARG A 354 -47.02 32.46 4.19
N HIS A 355 -45.81 32.81 3.79
CA HIS A 355 -45.04 31.97 2.90
C HIS A 355 -44.71 30.63 3.57
N GLY A 356 -44.83 29.54 2.81
CA GLY A 356 -44.38 28.23 3.26
C GLY A 356 -42.86 28.13 3.33
N LEU A 357 -42.37 27.09 4.00
CA LEU A 357 -40.94 26.82 4.07
C LEU A 357 -40.39 26.44 2.67
N PRO A 358 -39.26 27.03 2.26
CA PRO A 358 -38.68 26.74 0.95
C PRO A 358 -38.26 25.28 0.85
N GLY A 359 -38.60 24.63 -0.26
CA GLY A 359 -38.26 23.23 -0.50
C GLY A 359 -39.29 22.21 -0.02
N VAL A 360 -40.30 22.64 0.72
CA VAL A 360 -41.46 21.82 1.10
C VAL A 360 -42.57 22.01 0.06
N GLY A 361 -43.07 20.91 -0.51
CA GLY A 361 -44.19 20.93 -1.46
C GLY A 361 -43.88 20.31 -2.83
N LEU A 362 -44.94 20.20 -3.65
CA LEU A 362 -44.86 19.57 -4.97
C LEU A 362 -44.03 20.42 -5.93
N ARG A 363 -43.09 19.76 -6.62
CA ARG A 363 -42.35 20.34 -7.73
C ARG A 363 -42.73 19.62 -9.01
N THR A 364 -43.19 20.39 -9.98
CA THR A 364 -43.65 19.90 -11.29
C THR A 364 -42.75 20.35 -12.43
N CYS A 365 -41.74 21.18 -12.14
CA CYS A 365 -40.74 21.58 -13.12
C CYS A 365 -39.99 20.34 -13.64
N LEU A 366 -39.88 20.22 -14.97
CA LEU A 366 -39.06 19.19 -15.59
C LEU A 366 -37.60 19.40 -15.19
N LYS A 367 -36.97 18.34 -14.69
CA LYS A 367 -35.54 18.30 -14.35
C LYS A 367 -34.97 16.96 -14.81
N PRO A 368 -33.69 16.90 -15.23
CA PRO A 368 -33.08 15.66 -15.63
C PRO A 368 -33.07 14.66 -14.46
N GLY A 369 -33.49 13.43 -14.76
CA GLY A 369 -33.42 12.31 -13.83
C GLY A 369 -31.98 11.87 -13.57
N PHE A 370 -31.80 11.07 -12.52
CA PHE A 370 -30.54 10.39 -12.27
C PHE A 370 -30.43 9.17 -13.20
N ARG A 371 -29.26 8.98 -13.81
CA ARG A 371 -28.93 7.80 -14.61
C ARG A 371 -27.65 7.20 -14.04
N PHE A 372 -27.83 6.16 -13.25
CA PHE A 372 -26.77 5.38 -12.65
C PHE A 372 -26.76 3.99 -13.25
N SER A 373 -25.59 3.38 -13.33
CA SER A 373 -25.46 1.95 -13.59
C SER A 373 -24.52 1.29 -12.60
N THR A 374 -24.85 0.06 -12.26
CA THR A 374 -24.08 -0.73 -11.31
C THR A 374 -22.72 -1.10 -11.94
N PRO A 375 -21.59 -0.88 -11.25
CA PRO A 375 -20.29 -1.30 -11.75
C PRO A 375 -20.24 -2.83 -11.84
N CYS A 376 -19.98 -3.35 -13.05
CA CYS A 376 -19.79 -4.78 -13.28
C CYS A 376 -18.51 -5.01 -14.08
N PHE A 377 -17.51 -5.61 -13.44
CA PHE A 377 -16.18 -5.87 -14.05
C PHE A 377 -16.11 -7.18 -14.83
N VAL A 378 -17.15 -8.02 -14.73
CA VAL A 378 -17.19 -9.36 -15.36
C VAL A 378 -17.77 -9.31 -16.79
N VAL A 379 -18.48 -8.23 -17.14
CA VAL A 379 -19.19 -8.11 -18.42
C VAL A 379 -18.38 -7.28 -19.42
N THR A 380 -18.23 -7.80 -20.64
CA THR A 380 -17.45 -7.20 -21.73
C THR A 380 -18.17 -6.07 -22.49
N SER A 381 -19.43 -5.77 -22.14
CA SER A 381 -20.21 -4.74 -22.82
C SER A 381 -19.84 -3.33 -22.37
N GLU A 382 -19.25 -2.55 -23.28
CA GLU A 382 -18.85 -1.15 -23.07
C GLU A 382 -20.04 -0.20 -22.83
N GLU A 383 -21.28 -0.63 -23.07
CA GLU A 383 -22.46 0.23 -22.93
C GLU A 383 -22.72 0.68 -21.48
N HIS A 384 -22.31 -0.12 -20.50
CA HIS A 384 -22.44 0.20 -19.07
C HIS A 384 -21.48 1.31 -18.63
N GLN A 385 -20.44 1.62 -19.41
CA GLN A 385 -19.40 2.59 -19.04
C GLN A 385 -19.77 4.06 -19.34
N LYS A 386 -20.95 4.30 -19.94
CA LYS A 386 -21.40 5.65 -20.35
C LYS A 386 -22.15 6.42 -19.26
N GLN A 387 -22.64 5.75 -18.21
CA GLN A 387 -23.41 6.38 -17.13
C GLN A 387 -22.60 6.41 -15.83
N SER A 388 -22.96 7.28 -14.89
CA SER A 388 -22.22 7.37 -13.63
C SER A 388 -22.38 6.09 -12.79
N PRO A 389 -21.32 5.66 -12.07
CA PRO A 389 -21.40 4.49 -11.19
C PRO A 389 -22.45 4.70 -10.08
N GLU A 390 -23.25 3.68 -9.83
CA GLU A 390 -24.32 3.70 -8.83
C GLU A 390 -23.80 3.92 -7.40
N ILE A 391 -24.59 4.64 -6.60
CA ILE A 391 -24.38 4.82 -5.16
C ILE A 391 -25.74 4.75 -4.44
N PRO A 392 -25.86 4.03 -3.30
CA PRO A 392 -27.09 3.98 -2.51
C PRO A 392 -27.45 5.35 -1.88
N LEU A 393 -28.25 6.15 -2.60
CA LEU A 393 -28.56 7.54 -2.21
C LEU A 393 -29.33 7.67 -0.89
N GLU A 394 -30.25 6.76 -0.55
CA GLU A 394 -30.99 6.83 0.72
C GLU A 394 -30.10 6.54 1.93
N ILE A 395 -29.14 5.62 1.81
CA ILE A 395 -28.14 5.36 2.86
C ILE A 395 -27.25 6.59 3.01
N LEU A 396 -26.74 7.13 1.91
CA LEU A 396 -25.89 8.31 1.94
C LEU A 396 -26.62 9.52 2.54
N LYS A 397 -27.88 9.73 2.19
CA LYS A 397 -28.73 10.80 2.77
C LYS A 397 -28.91 10.63 4.27
N THR A 398 -29.23 9.42 4.73
CA THR A 398 -29.42 9.14 6.16
C THR A 398 -28.14 9.39 6.94
N LYS A 399 -27.00 8.90 6.43
CA LYS A 399 -25.68 9.14 7.03
C LYS A 399 -25.31 10.62 7.04
N ALA A 400 -25.48 11.33 5.92
CA ALA A 400 -25.15 12.76 5.83
C ALA A 400 -25.97 13.61 6.81
N LEU A 401 -27.27 13.32 6.96
CA LEU A 401 -28.12 14.00 7.94
C LEU A 401 -27.68 13.70 9.37
N SER A 402 -27.44 12.42 9.70
CA SER A 402 -26.97 12.00 11.02
C SER A 402 -25.64 12.67 11.39
N MET A 403 -24.67 12.69 10.46
CA MET A 403 -23.38 13.33 10.69
C MET A 403 -23.49 14.84 10.86
N LEU A 404 -24.36 15.51 10.09
CA LEU A 404 -24.58 16.94 10.24
C LEU A 404 -25.22 17.25 11.60
N THR A 405 -26.19 16.44 12.04
CA THR A 405 -26.81 16.62 13.36
C THR A 405 -25.82 16.39 14.49
N GLU A 406 -24.98 15.35 14.41
CA GLU A 406 -23.91 15.11 15.38
C GLU A 406 -22.90 16.26 15.39
N ALA A 407 -22.47 16.75 14.22
CA ALA A 407 -21.51 17.84 14.11
C ALA A 407 -22.05 19.14 14.75
N VAL A 408 -23.32 19.48 14.54
CA VAL A 408 -23.94 20.68 15.14
C VAL A 408 -24.05 20.54 16.66
N TRP A 409 -24.47 19.38 17.17
CA TRP A 409 -24.55 19.13 18.61
C TRP A 409 -23.19 19.20 19.30
N HIS A 410 -22.16 18.60 18.69
CA HIS A 410 -20.81 18.60 19.24
C HIS A 410 -20.10 19.95 19.10
N SER A 411 -20.38 20.71 18.04
CA SER A 411 -19.81 22.06 17.85
C SER A 411 -20.25 23.04 18.95
N GLY A 412 -21.51 22.95 19.40
CA GLY A 412 -22.01 23.78 20.50
C GLY A 412 -21.32 23.55 21.85
N ALA A 413 -20.66 22.40 22.01
CA ALA A 413 -19.95 22.03 23.23
C ALA A 413 -18.46 22.45 23.26
N HIS A 414 -17.95 23.13 22.21
CA HIS A 414 -16.56 23.61 22.11
C HIS A 414 -15.49 22.56 22.49
N ILE A 415 -15.66 21.35 21.96
CA ILE A 415 -14.82 20.20 22.28
C ILE A 415 -13.43 20.37 21.62
N ARG A 416 -12.37 20.03 22.37
CA ARG A 416 -10.95 20.13 21.96
C ARG A 416 -10.37 18.85 21.32
N ASP A 417 -11.22 17.97 20.81
CA ASP A 417 -10.84 16.64 20.29
C ASP A 417 -9.91 16.70 19.08
#